data_AF-A0A1B7WTS4-F1
#
_entry.id   AF-A0A1B7WTS4-F1
#
_cell.length_a   1.000
_cell.length_b   1.000
_cell.length_c   1.000
_cell.angle_alpha   90.00
_cell.angle_beta   90.00
_cell.angle_gamma   90.00
#
_symmetry.space_group_name_H-M   'P 1'
#
loop_
_entity.id
_entity.type
_entity.pdbx_description
1 polymer ?
#
loop_
_entity_poly.entity_id
_entity_poly.type
_entity_poly.pdbx_seq_one_letter_code
_entity_poly.pdbx_strand_id
1 'polypeptide(L)'
;QIEAQLEFKIDNGSRDIIYTICLKFAAGDILIFAEETGTRNGSHLPQPSTIYSFGAGHQETKIKKAAAAGTPTIANTIKHLLNGCCVYHFHDTSSTARVRQSCYIDDNRSLVSDAGNLAALLLRFREYHNTAYQRIIKTIRLIAPFFDDFVLEPRANNVILNWQGKDSDQVFGPHQFSDGTLRAICLTTLLLQRLNSEELEAWLEEYSLGEIWEKNIIGGGPH
;
A
#
# COMPACT_ATOMS: atom_id res chain seq x y z
N GLN A 1 13.52 24.05 6.08
CA GLN A 1 14.28 22.80 5.90
C GLN A 1 13.42 21.68 6.47
N ILE A 2 13.28 20.58 5.74
CA ILE A 2 12.50 19.41 6.13
C ILE A 2 13.47 18.23 6.16
N GLU A 3 13.47 17.46 7.24
CA GLU A 3 14.29 16.25 7.37
C GLU A 3 13.38 15.05 7.59
N ALA A 4 13.70 13.94 6.93
CA ALA A 4 13.00 12.68 7.13
C ALA A 4 13.98 11.52 7.12
N GLN A 5 13.70 10.52 7.95
CA GLN A 5 14.51 9.32 8.11
C GLN A 5 13.60 8.10 8.14
N LEU A 6 13.90 7.10 7.32
CA LEU A 6 13.23 5.81 7.27
C LEU A 6 14.22 4.75 7.76
N GLU A 7 13.87 4.04 8.82
CA GLU A 7 14.69 2.95 9.38
C GLU A 7 14.02 1.60 9.08
N PHE A 8 14.76 0.71 8.44
CA PHE A 8 14.33 -0.62 8.04
C PHE A 8 15.21 -1.67 8.74
N LYS A 9 14.58 -2.55 9.51
CA LYS A 9 15.27 -3.67 10.16
C LYS A 9 15.19 -4.91 9.28
N ILE A 10 16.34 -5.49 8.94
CA ILE A 10 16.46 -6.69 8.10
C ILE A 10 17.07 -7.81 8.96
N ASP A 11 16.43 -8.99 8.95
CA ASP A 11 16.84 -10.23 9.64
C ASP A 11 16.99 -10.12 11.18
N ASN A 12 15.92 -10.38 11.95
CA ASN A 12 15.92 -10.48 13.42
C ASN A 12 16.70 -9.36 14.19
N GLY A 13 16.88 -8.18 13.58
CA GLY A 13 17.62 -7.04 14.16
C GLY A 13 19.14 -7.06 13.96
N SER A 14 19.68 -7.88 13.04
CA SER A 14 21.13 -7.98 12.80
C SER A 14 21.68 -6.92 11.83
N ARG A 15 20.81 -6.31 11.01
CA ARG A 15 21.17 -5.25 10.05
C ARG A 15 20.08 -4.20 9.98
N ASP A 16 20.47 -2.93 10.13
CA ASP A 16 19.55 -1.81 9.91
C ASP A 16 19.96 -1.03 8.67
N ILE A 17 19.00 -0.77 7.80
CA ILE A 17 19.14 0.14 6.68
C ILE A 17 18.38 1.42 7.02
N ILE A 18 19.09 2.53 7.03
CA ILE A 18 18.52 3.85 7.29
C ILE A 18 18.61 4.64 5.99
N TYR A 19 17.50 5.25 5.58
CA TYR A 19 17.46 6.18 4.46
C TYR A 19 17.11 7.57 4.99
N THR A 20 17.99 8.53 4.75
CA THR A 20 17.86 9.91 5.27
C THR A 20 17.78 10.89 4.11
N ILE A 21 16.81 11.81 4.20
CA ILE A 21 16.64 12.91 3.25
C ILE A 21 16.56 14.24 3.99
N CYS A 22 17.23 15.25 3.44
CA CYS A 22 17.08 16.64 3.85
C CYS A 22 16.62 17.45 2.64
N LEU A 23 15.47 18.11 2.76
CA LEU A 23 14.89 18.98 1.75
C LEU A 23 15.02 20.44 2.17
N LYS A 24 15.41 21.30 1.23
CA LYS A 24 15.45 22.77 1.42
C LYS A 24 14.64 23.45 0.33
N PHE A 25 14.05 24.59 0.67
CA PHE A 25 13.46 25.49 -0.31
C PHE A 25 14.56 26.08 -1.17
N ALA A 26 14.35 26.08 -2.48
CA ALA A 26 15.16 26.80 -3.45
C ALA A 26 14.32 27.90 -4.12
N ALA A 27 14.94 28.66 -5.03
CA ALA A 27 14.24 29.69 -5.78
C ALA A 27 13.03 29.10 -6.54
N GLY A 28 11.88 29.79 -6.46
CA GLY A 28 10.64 29.37 -7.10
C GLY A 28 9.76 28.43 -6.27
N ASP A 29 9.86 28.46 -4.93
CA ASP A 29 9.06 27.67 -3.97
C ASP A 29 9.12 26.14 -4.16
N ILE A 30 10.16 25.67 -4.85
CA ILE A 30 10.43 24.25 -5.03
C ILE A 30 11.24 23.69 -3.86
N LEU A 31 10.97 22.43 -3.51
CA LEU A 31 11.82 21.66 -2.60
C LEU A 31 12.91 20.93 -3.40
N ILE A 32 14.15 21.06 -2.95
CA ILE A 32 15.29 20.31 -3.47
C ILE A 32 15.91 19.46 -2.36
N PHE A 33 16.47 18.32 -2.74
CA PHE A 33 17.28 17.48 -1.88
C PHE A 33 18.58 18.22 -1.56
N ALA A 34 18.69 18.77 -0.36
CA ALA A 34 19.93 19.30 0.19
C ALA A 34 20.89 18.19 0.60
N GLU A 35 20.35 17.02 0.95
CA GLU A 35 21.12 15.82 1.24
C GLU A 35 20.25 14.56 1.02
N GLU A 36 20.83 13.52 0.44
CA GLU A 36 20.23 12.19 0.30
C GLU A 36 21.28 11.15 0.66
N THR A 37 21.06 10.37 1.72
CA THR A 37 22.02 9.36 2.20
C THR A 37 21.33 8.04 2.57
N GLY A 38 22.11 6.96 2.48
CA GLY A 38 21.75 5.64 2.96
C GLY A 38 22.80 5.17 3.95
N THR A 39 22.39 4.71 5.12
CA THR A 39 23.29 4.17 6.14
C THR A 39 22.99 2.70 6.33
N ARG A 40 24.03 1.88 6.37
CA ARG A 40 23.94 0.47 6.75
C ARG A 40 24.61 0.28 8.10
N ASN A 41 23.83 -0.13 9.08
CA ASN A 41 24.32 -0.52 10.39
C ASN A 41 24.35 -2.05 10.51
N GLY A 42 25.30 -2.56 11.28
CA GLY A 42 25.36 -3.99 11.60
C GLY A 42 26.38 -4.25 12.69
N SER A 43 25.95 -4.92 13.76
CA SER A 43 26.79 -5.28 14.90
C SER A 43 27.98 -6.17 14.53
N HIS A 44 27.87 -6.92 13.42
CA HIS A 44 28.90 -7.80 12.89
C HIS A 44 29.74 -7.18 11.75
N LEU A 45 29.54 -5.90 11.42
CA LEU A 45 30.33 -5.22 10.38
C LEU A 45 31.64 -4.68 10.97
N PRO A 46 32.75 -4.70 10.21
CA PRO A 46 34.03 -4.14 10.65
C PRO A 46 33.98 -2.62 10.88
N GLN A 47 33.03 -1.93 10.25
CA GLN A 47 32.58 -0.59 10.63
C GLN A 47 31.11 -0.70 11.05
N PRO A 48 30.75 -0.33 12.29
CA PRO A 48 29.40 -0.53 12.82
C PRO A 48 28.32 0.27 12.07
N SER A 49 28.73 1.33 11.37
CA SER A 49 27.90 2.11 10.46
C SER A 49 28.71 2.53 9.23
N THR A 50 28.12 2.39 8.05
CA THR A 50 28.66 2.93 6.80
C THR A 50 27.62 3.82 6.15
N ILE A 51 27.97 5.10 5.90
CA ILE A 51 27.11 6.09 5.26
C ILE A 51 27.46 6.19 3.78
N TYR A 52 26.45 6.19 2.92
CA TYR A 52 26.55 6.32 1.48
C TYR A 52 25.79 7.56 1.04
N SER A 53 26.46 8.51 0.40
CA SER A 53 25.82 9.70 -0.15
C SER A 53 25.33 9.45 -1.57
N PHE A 54 24.08 9.85 -1.84
CA PHE A 54 23.46 9.83 -3.16
C PHE A 54 23.46 11.23 -3.82
N GLY A 55 23.86 12.25 -3.06
CA GLY A 55 24.13 13.60 -3.55
C GLY A 55 23.27 14.68 -2.90
N ALA A 56 23.31 15.86 -3.51
CA ALA A 56 22.57 17.06 -3.15
C ALA A 56 22.23 17.89 -4.40
N GLY A 57 21.35 18.86 -4.26
CA GLY A 57 20.98 19.84 -5.28
C GLY A 57 20.04 19.33 -6.37
N HIS A 58 19.39 18.17 -6.18
CA HIS A 58 18.45 17.60 -7.16
C HIS A 58 17.00 17.74 -6.70
N GLN A 59 16.07 17.74 -7.66
CA GLN A 59 14.63 17.86 -7.39
C GLN A 59 13.96 16.52 -7.06
N GLU A 60 14.51 15.40 -7.55
CA GLU A 60 13.98 14.06 -7.32
C GLU A 60 15.06 13.14 -6.73
N THR A 61 14.64 12.05 -6.07
CA THR A 61 15.55 11.02 -5.53
C THR A 61 16.49 10.44 -6.59
N LYS A 62 17.78 10.29 -6.25
CA LYS A 62 18.77 9.65 -7.13
C LYS A 62 18.90 8.15 -6.90
N ILE A 63 18.15 7.57 -5.96
CA ILE A 63 18.20 6.14 -5.63
C ILE A 63 18.04 5.24 -6.86
N LYS A 64 17.08 5.54 -7.75
CA LYS A 64 16.86 4.75 -8.97
C LYS A 64 18.10 4.75 -9.88
N LYS A 65 18.76 5.90 -10.01
CA LYS A 65 19.97 6.06 -10.82
C LYS A 65 21.17 5.37 -10.17
N ALA A 66 21.35 5.53 -8.86
CA ALA A 66 22.42 4.87 -8.10
C ALA A 66 22.29 3.34 -8.13
N ALA A 67 21.07 2.82 -7.99
CA ALA A 67 20.78 1.39 -8.11
C ALA A 67 21.16 0.81 -9.49
N ALA A 68 20.92 1.56 -10.57
CA ALA A 68 21.26 1.17 -11.93
C ALA A 68 22.76 1.31 -12.27
N ALA A 69 23.46 2.26 -11.63
CA ALA A 69 24.88 2.53 -11.88
C ALA A 69 25.83 1.56 -11.14
N GLY A 70 25.32 0.50 -10.51
CA GLY A 70 26.14 -0.45 -9.76
C GLY A 70 26.78 0.14 -8.50
N THR A 71 26.31 1.31 -8.04
CA THR A 71 26.69 1.91 -6.74
C THR A 71 26.29 0.92 -5.62
N PRO A 72 26.96 0.92 -4.45
CA PRO A 72 27.02 -0.25 -3.58
C PRO A 72 25.64 -0.77 -3.20
N THR A 73 25.56 -2.08 -2.95
CA THR A 73 24.35 -2.90 -2.73
C THR A 73 23.21 -2.21 -1.97
N ILE A 74 23.53 -1.29 -1.07
CA ILE A 74 22.57 -0.47 -0.32
C ILE A 74 21.60 0.33 -1.20
N ALA A 75 22.01 0.88 -2.35
CA ALA A 75 21.11 1.66 -3.21
C ALA A 75 19.99 0.77 -3.79
N ASN A 76 20.35 -0.46 -4.17
CA ASN A 76 19.39 -1.48 -4.58
C ASN A 76 18.51 -1.92 -3.42
N THR A 77 19.09 -2.13 -2.23
CA THR A 77 18.31 -2.46 -1.02
C THR A 77 17.30 -1.37 -0.68
N ILE A 78 17.72 -0.10 -0.62
CA ILE A 78 16.84 1.06 -0.36
C ILE A 78 15.78 1.18 -1.46
N LYS A 79 16.14 1.02 -2.74
CA LYS A 79 15.16 1.01 -3.84
C LYS A 79 14.10 -0.07 -3.64
N HIS A 80 14.52 -1.29 -3.28
CA HIS A 80 13.59 -2.38 -3.01
C HIS A 80 12.69 -2.08 -1.80
N LEU A 81 13.24 -1.56 -0.71
CA LEU A 81 12.50 -1.20 0.50
C LEU A 81 11.49 -0.08 0.23
N LEU A 82 11.91 1.00 -0.45
CA LEU A 82 11.04 2.12 -0.84
C LEU A 82 9.96 1.70 -1.84
N ASN A 83 10.26 0.80 -2.78
CA ASN A 83 9.25 0.24 -3.67
C ASN A 83 8.20 -0.60 -2.90
N GLY A 84 8.58 -1.18 -1.75
CA GLY A 84 7.66 -1.83 -0.83
C GLY A 84 6.82 -0.86 0.02
N CYS A 85 7.24 0.41 0.12
CA CYS A 85 6.50 1.49 0.76
C CYS A 85 5.47 2.06 -0.22
N CYS A 86 4.24 1.57 -0.16
CA CYS A 86 3.13 2.15 -0.91
C CYS A 86 2.69 3.47 -0.25
N VAL A 87 2.74 4.57 -1.00
CA VAL A 87 2.11 5.84 -0.60
C VAL A 87 0.63 5.77 -0.99
N TYR A 88 -0.25 5.95 -0.02
CA TYR A 88 -1.69 5.97 -0.23
C TYR A 88 -2.22 7.40 -0.12
N HIS A 89 -3.00 7.83 -1.11
CA HIS A 89 -3.56 9.17 -1.24
C HIS A 89 -5.04 9.20 -0.85
N PHE A 90 -5.39 8.69 0.32
CA PHE A 90 -6.78 8.74 0.82
C PHE A 90 -7.27 10.15 1.16
N HIS A 91 -6.46 11.18 0.91
CA HIS A 91 -6.88 12.57 1.08
C HIS A 91 -7.90 13.00 0.03
N ASP A 92 -7.87 12.44 -1.19
CA ASP A 92 -8.88 12.72 -2.21
C ASP A 92 -10.15 11.89 -1.96
N THR A 93 -11.10 12.53 -1.28
CA THR A 93 -12.47 12.03 -1.07
C THR A 93 -13.50 12.90 -1.80
N SER A 94 -13.04 13.70 -2.78
CA SER A 94 -13.90 14.56 -3.59
C SER A 94 -15.04 13.77 -4.25
N SER A 95 -16.07 14.45 -4.74
CA SER A 95 -17.18 13.81 -5.45
C SER A 95 -16.72 13.02 -6.68
N THR A 96 -15.57 13.38 -7.25
CA THR A 96 -14.94 12.72 -8.39
C THR A 96 -13.90 11.67 -8.01
N ALA A 97 -13.62 11.46 -6.71
CA ALA A 97 -12.63 10.51 -6.25
C ALA A 97 -12.93 9.09 -6.77
N ARG A 98 -11.89 8.38 -7.21
CA ARG A 98 -12.00 7.04 -7.81
C ARG A 98 -12.70 6.03 -6.90
N VAL A 99 -12.48 6.11 -5.60
CA VAL A 99 -13.15 5.26 -4.59
C VAL A 99 -14.68 5.42 -4.55
N ARG A 100 -15.21 6.56 -5.01
CA ARG A 100 -16.66 6.81 -5.10
C ARG A 100 -17.28 6.34 -6.42
N GLN A 101 -16.46 5.87 -7.37
CA GLN A 101 -16.89 5.43 -8.68
C GLN A 101 -16.99 3.89 -8.75
N SER A 102 -17.59 3.38 -9.82
CA SER A 102 -17.52 1.96 -10.13
C SER A 102 -16.12 1.58 -10.62
N CYS A 103 -15.66 0.38 -10.28
CA CYS A 103 -14.35 -0.16 -10.69
C CYS A 103 -14.49 -1.56 -11.29
N TYR A 104 -13.47 -1.97 -12.05
CA TYR A 104 -13.42 -3.28 -12.70
C TYR A 104 -13.25 -4.39 -11.67
N ILE A 105 -14.02 -5.48 -11.79
CA ILE A 105 -14.10 -6.52 -10.75
C ILE A 105 -12.78 -7.27 -10.51
N ASP A 106 -11.93 -7.45 -11.53
CA ASP A 106 -10.66 -8.18 -11.37
C ASP A 106 -9.51 -7.29 -10.87
N ASP A 107 -9.73 -5.98 -10.70
CA ASP A 107 -8.78 -5.09 -10.04
C ASP A 107 -8.85 -5.29 -8.52
N ASN A 108 -8.52 -6.49 -8.03
CA ASN A 108 -8.83 -6.92 -6.66
C ASN A 108 -7.65 -7.62 -5.96
N ARG A 109 -6.45 -7.59 -6.54
CA ARG A 109 -5.26 -8.24 -5.97
C ARG A 109 -4.75 -7.56 -4.71
N SER A 110 -4.76 -6.23 -4.72
CA SER A 110 -4.30 -5.36 -3.64
C SER A 110 -4.97 -4.00 -3.76
N LEU A 111 -5.15 -3.30 -2.63
CA LEU A 111 -5.67 -1.94 -2.67
C LEU A 111 -4.70 -1.00 -3.42
N VAL A 112 -5.20 -0.27 -4.42
CA VAL A 112 -4.39 0.75 -5.12
C VAL A 112 -4.25 2.04 -4.30
N SER A 113 -3.28 2.88 -4.66
CA SER A 113 -2.90 4.08 -3.89
C SER A 113 -4.04 5.08 -3.68
N ASP A 114 -4.98 5.20 -4.62
CA ASP A 114 -6.15 6.09 -4.56
C ASP A 114 -7.42 5.39 -4.03
N ALA A 115 -7.32 4.14 -3.59
CA ALA A 115 -8.44 3.26 -3.22
C ALA A 115 -9.52 3.11 -4.31
N GLY A 116 -9.20 3.40 -5.57
CA GLY A 116 -10.17 3.32 -6.68
C GLY A 116 -10.75 1.93 -6.90
N ASN A 117 -10.05 0.89 -6.44
CA ASN A 117 -10.46 -0.51 -6.58
C ASN A 117 -11.02 -1.12 -5.27
N LEU A 118 -11.34 -0.28 -4.27
CA LEU A 118 -11.78 -0.73 -2.95
C LEU A 118 -13.00 -1.67 -3.02
N ALA A 119 -13.98 -1.38 -3.88
CA ALA A 119 -15.17 -2.21 -4.02
C ALA A 119 -14.84 -3.61 -4.57
N ALA A 120 -13.95 -3.70 -5.56
CA ALA A 120 -13.50 -4.97 -6.13
C ALA A 120 -12.68 -5.80 -5.11
N LEU A 121 -11.80 -5.15 -4.35
CA LEU A 121 -11.03 -5.81 -3.30
C LEU A 121 -11.92 -6.36 -2.19
N LEU A 122 -12.88 -5.57 -1.69
CA LEU A 122 -13.80 -5.99 -0.65
C LEU A 122 -14.72 -7.12 -1.13
N LEU A 123 -15.12 -7.10 -2.40
CA LEU A 123 -15.91 -8.17 -3.02
C LEU A 123 -15.13 -9.49 -2.98
N ARG A 124 -13.88 -9.47 -3.45
CA ARG A 124 -13.00 -10.64 -3.39
C ARG A 124 -12.82 -11.13 -1.95
N PHE A 125 -12.66 -10.24 -0.98
CA PHE A 125 -12.55 -10.63 0.42
C PHE A 125 -13.82 -11.26 0.96
N ARG A 126 -14.99 -10.74 0.59
CA ARG A 126 -16.27 -11.32 1.00
C ARG A 126 -16.43 -12.76 0.47
N GLU A 127 -15.98 -13.00 -0.76
CA GLU A 127 -16.14 -14.28 -1.47
C GLU A 127 -15.09 -15.33 -1.10
N TYR A 128 -13.81 -14.94 -1.01
CA TYR A 128 -12.69 -15.87 -0.87
C TYR A 128 -11.94 -15.76 0.47
N HIS A 129 -12.10 -14.65 1.20
CA HIS A 129 -11.32 -14.35 2.41
C HIS A 129 -12.23 -13.82 3.53
N ASN A 130 -13.32 -14.53 3.80
CA ASN A 130 -14.44 -14.02 4.60
C ASN A 130 -14.03 -13.62 6.03
N THR A 131 -13.09 -14.34 6.65
CA THR A 131 -12.55 -13.99 7.98
C THR A 131 -11.90 -12.60 8.00
N ALA A 132 -11.11 -12.27 6.97
CA ALA A 132 -10.49 -10.96 6.81
C ALA A 132 -11.56 -9.88 6.54
N TYR A 133 -12.53 -10.20 5.68
CA TYR A 133 -13.68 -9.33 5.41
C TYR A 133 -14.43 -8.97 6.71
N GLN A 134 -14.80 -9.97 7.52
CA GLN A 134 -15.54 -9.75 8.77
C GLN A 134 -14.72 -8.93 9.78
N ARG A 135 -13.40 -9.11 9.84
CA ARG A 135 -12.51 -8.24 10.63
C ARG A 135 -12.59 -6.78 10.15
N ILE A 136 -12.54 -6.54 8.84
CA ILE A 136 -12.66 -5.21 8.25
C ILE A 136 -14.01 -4.59 8.62
N ILE A 137 -15.12 -5.31 8.40
CA ILE A 137 -16.47 -4.85 8.73
C ILE A 137 -16.59 -4.52 10.22
N LYS A 138 -16.11 -5.40 11.10
CA LYS A 138 -16.14 -5.18 12.55
C LYS A 138 -15.37 -3.92 12.94
N THR A 139 -14.19 -3.69 12.37
CA THR A 139 -13.40 -2.48 12.64
C THR A 139 -14.07 -1.23 12.09
N ILE A 140 -14.67 -1.27 10.89
CA ILE A 140 -15.43 -0.15 10.34
C ILE A 140 -16.60 0.21 11.26
N ARG A 141 -17.34 -0.78 11.78
CA ARG A 141 -18.48 -0.59 12.70
C ARG A 141 -18.08 0.07 14.03
N LEU A 142 -16.82 -0.03 14.47
CA LEU A 142 -16.32 0.71 15.63
C LEU A 142 -16.19 2.21 15.35
N ILE A 143 -15.90 2.58 14.11
CA ILE A 143 -15.68 3.98 13.68
C ILE A 143 -16.99 4.60 13.19
N ALA A 144 -17.83 3.82 12.51
CA ALA A 144 -19.11 4.22 11.93
C ALA A 144 -20.23 3.26 12.41
N PRO A 145 -20.79 3.46 13.62
CA PRO A 145 -21.76 2.52 14.21
C PRO A 145 -23.07 2.36 13.43
N PHE A 146 -23.41 3.34 12.57
CA PHE A 146 -24.57 3.36 11.68
C PHE A 146 -24.42 2.41 10.48
N PHE A 147 -23.18 2.10 10.08
CA PHE A 147 -22.90 1.20 8.97
C PHE A 147 -23.17 -0.25 9.40
N ASP A 148 -23.87 -0.99 8.54
CA ASP A 148 -24.04 -2.42 8.71
C ASP A 148 -23.02 -3.19 7.86
N ASP A 149 -23.23 -3.29 6.55
CA ASP A 149 -22.36 -4.02 5.63
C ASP A 149 -22.32 -3.36 4.25
N PHE A 150 -21.38 -3.79 3.41
CA PHE A 150 -21.32 -3.40 2.00
C PHE A 150 -22.25 -4.26 1.13
N VAL A 151 -22.89 -3.59 0.18
CA VAL A 151 -23.75 -4.21 -0.84
C VAL A 151 -22.98 -4.24 -2.17
N LEU A 152 -22.05 -5.19 -2.29
CA LEU A 152 -21.14 -5.30 -3.45
C LEU A 152 -21.74 -6.21 -4.51
N GLU A 153 -22.60 -5.66 -5.36
CA GLU A 153 -23.23 -6.42 -6.46
C GLU A 153 -22.57 -6.07 -7.79
N PRO A 154 -21.91 -7.03 -8.46
CA PRO A 154 -21.37 -6.81 -9.80
C PRO A 154 -22.46 -6.46 -10.81
N ARG A 155 -22.19 -5.46 -11.65
CA ARG A 155 -22.99 -5.08 -12.81
C ARG A 155 -22.11 -5.18 -14.05
N ALA A 156 -22.36 -6.20 -14.87
CA ALA A 156 -21.42 -6.64 -15.90
C ALA A 156 -20.03 -6.86 -15.27
N ASN A 157 -19.00 -6.15 -15.73
CA ASN A 157 -17.63 -6.32 -15.25
C ASN A 157 -17.22 -5.25 -14.22
N ASN A 158 -18.16 -4.49 -13.65
CA ASN A 158 -17.87 -3.45 -12.67
C ASN A 158 -18.62 -3.66 -11.36
N VAL A 159 -18.05 -3.15 -10.27
CA VAL A 159 -18.67 -3.11 -8.94
C VAL A 159 -18.49 -1.73 -8.33
N ILE A 160 -19.46 -1.31 -7.53
CA ILE A 160 -19.48 -0.02 -6.82
C ILE A 160 -19.60 -0.25 -5.31
N LEU A 161 -19.02 0.64 -4.52
CA LEU A 161 -18.98 0.58 -3.06
C LEU A 161 -20.32 1.01 -2.42
N ASN A 162 -21.40 0.29 -2.73
CA ASN A 162 -22.68 0.50 -2.05
C ASN A 162 -22.65 -0.10 -0.64
N TRP A 163 -23.53 0.38 0.22
CA TRP A 163 -23.61 -0.03 1.62
C TRP A 163 -25.03 0.06 2.18
N GLN A 164 -25.24 -0.56 3.32
CA GLN A 164 -26.50 -0.58 4.06
C GLN A 164 -26.28 -0.15 5.51
N GLY A 165 -27.27 0.53 6.11
CA GLY A 165 -27.27 0.88 7.53
C GLY A 165 -28.01 -0.14 8.39
N LYS A 166 -27.69 -0.22 9.69
CA LYS A 166 -28.20 -1.28 10.60
C LYS A 166 -29.73 -1.34 10.75
N ASP A 167 -30.40 -0.22 10.54
CA ASP A 167 -31.85 -0.09 10.75
C ASP A 167 -32.56 0.35 9.46
N SER A 168 -31.98 0.05 8.29
CA SER A 168 -32.53 0.46 7.01
C SER A 168 -32.32 -0.60 5.93
N ASP A 169 -33.38 -0.96 5.22
CA ASP A 169 -33.31 -1.77 4.00
C ASP A 169 -32.87 -0.96 2.77
N GLN A 170 -32.61 0.34 2.96
CA GLN A 170 -32.16 1.20 1.88
C GLN A 170 -30.68 0.96 1.55
N VAL A 171 -30.41 0.74 0.27
CA VAL A 171 -29.04 0.68 -0.27
C VAL A 171 -28.57 2.08 -0.61
N PHE A 172 -27.42 2.46 -0.06
CA PHE A 172 -26.79 3.76 -0.24
C PHE A 172 -25.56 3.63 -1.13
N GLY A 173 -25.34 4.65 -1.98
CA GLY A 173 -24.12 4.76 -2.77
C GLY A 173 -22.95 5.33 -1.96
N PRO A 174 -21.72 5.21 -2.48
CA PRO A 174 -20.52 5.71 -1.79
C PRO A 174 -20.50 7.22 -1.62
N HIS A 175 -21.28 7.97 -2.43
CA HIS A 175 -21.47 9.41 -2.29
C HIS A 175 -22.07 9.81 -0.92
N GLN A 176 -22.77 8.90 -0.25
CA GLN A 176 -23.41 9.18 1.05
C GLN A 176 -22.50 8.97 2.26
N PHE A 177 -21.29 8.43 2.07
CA PHE A 177 -20.30 8.47 3.13
C PHE A 177 -19.76 9.89 3.32
N SER A 178 -19.62 10.28 4.59
CA SER A 178 -18.79 11.43 4.95
C SER A 178 -17.34 11.15 4.54
N ASP A 179 -16.58 12.21 4.23
CA ASP A 179 -15.17 12.10 3.88
C ASP A 179 -14.35 11.38 4.96
N GLY A 180 -14.62 11.69 6.24
CA GLY A 180 -13.94 11.03 7.37
C GLY A 180 -14.22 9.53 7.43
N THR A 181 -15.48 9.12 7.20
CA THR A 181 -15.87 7.71 7.17
C THR A 181 -15.21 6.97 6.00
N LEU A 182 -15.23 7.57 4.81
CA LEU A 182 -14.65 6.97 3.61
C LEU A 182 -13.14 6.77 3.76
N ARG A 183 -12.43 7.76 4.33
CA ARG A 183 -11.01 7.62 4.67
C ARG A 183 -10.75 6.52 5.67
N ALA A 184 -11.56 6.44 6.73
CA ALA A 184 -11.44 5.39 7.72
C ALA A 184 -11.61 4.00 7.09
N ILE A 185 -12.60 3.81 6.21
CA ILE A 185 -12.81 2.56 5.48
C ILE A 185 -11.57 2.20 4.65
N CYS A 186 -11.01 3.16 3.90
CA CYS A 186 -9.82 2.93 3.09
C CYS A 186 -8.63 2.48 3.96
N LEU A 187 -8.38 3.18 5.07
CA LEU A 187 -7.31 2.87 6.02
C LEU A 187 -7.52 1.52 6.72
N THR A 188 -8.73 1.24 7.19
CA THR A 188 -9.06 -0.03 7.82
C THR A 188 -8.84 -1.18 6.85
N THR A 189 -9.33 -1.07 5.62
CA THR A 189 -9.11 -2.09 4.59
C THR A 189 -7.63 -2.23 4.28
N LEU A 190 -6.92 -1.11 4.12
CA LEU A 190 -5.49 -1.09 3.85
C LEU A 190 -4.67 -1.85 4.91
N LEU A 191 -4.95 -1.59 6.18
CA LEU A 191 -4.19 -2.15 7.30
C LEU A 191 -4.54 -3.62 7.54
N LEU A 192 -5.80 -4.00 7.32
CA LEU A 192 -6.28 -5.34 7.61
C LEU A 192 -6.14 -6.32 6.44
N GLN A 193 -5.98 -5.85 5.19
CA GLN A 193 -5.75 -6.74 4.03
C GLN A 193 -4.45 -7.55 4.10
N ARG A 194 -3.42 -7.07 4.82
CA ARG A 194 -2.10 -7.72 4.91
C ARG A 194 -1.94 -8.63 6.12
N LEU A 195 -2.86 -8.60 7.07
CA LEU A 195 -2.76 -9.33 8.34
C LEU A 195 -3.24 -10.79 8.23
N ASN A 196 -3.11 -11.40 7.05
CA ASN A 196 -3.48 -12.79 6.83
C ASN A 196 -2.29 -13.62 6.31
N SER A 197 -1.23 -13.67 7.12
CA SER A 197 -0.14 -14.62 6.91
C SER A 197 -0.63 -16.08 6.93
N GLU A 198 -1.71 -16.38 7.65
CA GLU A 198 -2.32 -17.72 7.72
C GLU A 198 -2.97 -18.14 6.40
N GLU A 199 -3.60 -17.21 5.65
CA GLU A 199 -4.08 -17.49 4.29
C GLU A 199 -2.93 -17.63 3.29
N LEU A 200 -1.84 -16.88 3.44
CA LEU A 200 -0.66 -17.07 2.61
C LEU A 200 -0.04 -18.45 2.86
N GLU A 201 0.01 -18.90 4.11
CA GLU A 201 0.49 -20.25 4.47
C GLU A 201 -0.46 -21.33 3.91
N ALA A 202 -1.77 -21.23 4.14
CA ALA A 202 -2.75 -22.18 3.61
C ALA A 202 -2.76 -22.23 2.06
N TRP A 203 -2.57 -21.09 1.40
CA TRP A 203 -2.53 -20.99 -0.06
C TRP A 203 -1.21 -21.52 -0.66
N LEU A 204 -0.09 -21.40 0.08
CA LEU A 204 1.19 -22.04 -0.25
C LEU A 204 1.21 -23.55 0.04
N GLU A 205 0.36 -24.03 0.94
CA GLU A 205 0.16 -25.48 1.17
C GLU A 205 -0.69 -26.12 0.06
N GLU A 206 -1.66 -25.39 -0.49
CA GLU A 206 -2.59 -25.90 -1.51
C GLU A 206 -2.03 -25.81 -2.95
N TYR A 207 -1.07 -24.91 -3.21
CA TYR A 207 -0.45 -24.74 -4.53
C TYR A 207 1.07 -24.60 -4.43
N SER A 208 1.79 -25.47 -5.15
CA SER A 208 3.23 -25.30 -5.33
C SER A 208 3.51 -24.08 -6.23
N LEU A 209 4.62 -23.38 -5.98
CA LEU A 209 5.06 -22.24 -6.80
C LEU A 209 5.19 -22.57 -8.31
N GLY A 210 5.34 -23.86 -8.66
CA GLY A 210 5.34 -24.34 -10.04
C GLY A 210 3.97 -24.36 -10.70
N GLU A 211 2.92 -24.79 -9.98
CA GLU A 211 1.53 -24.84 -10.50
C GLU A 211 0.95 -23.45 -10.72
N ILE A 212 1.39 -22.47 -9.92
CA ILE A 212 1.02 -21.06 -10.04
C ILE A 212 1.53 -20.46 -11.36
N TRP A 213 2.71 -20.88 -11.81
CA TRP A 213 3.30 -20.49 -13.09
C TRP A 213 2.58 -21.13 -14.28
N GLU A 214 2.22 -22.41 -14.19
CA GLU A 214 1.47 -23.09 -15.27
C GLU A 214 0.07 -22.51 -15.48
N LYS A 215 -0.59 -22.09 -14.39
CA LYS A 215 -1.98 -21.59 -14.45
C LYS A 215 -2.10 -20.10 -14.77
N ASN A 216 -1.00 -19.37 -14.99
CA ASN A 216 -1.01 -17.93 -15.32
C ASN A 216 -1.76 -17.06 -14.28
N ILE A 217 -1.80 -17.51 -13.02
CA ILE A 217 -2.54 -16.85 -11.92
C ILE A 217 -1.79 -15.62 -11.42
N ILE A 218 -0.52 -15.42 -11.77
CA ILE A 218 0.24 -14.19 -11.49
C ILE A 218 0.66 -13.64 -12.85
N GLY A 219 -0.20 -12.79 -13.42
CA GLY A 219 0.01 -12.21 -14.75
C GLY A 219 1.41 -11.61 -14.89
N GLY A 220 2.24 -12.31 -15.64
CA GLY A 220 3.67 -12.06 -15.80
C GLY A 220 4.24 -12.94 -16.90
N GLY A 221 3.64 -12.86 -18.09
CA GLY A 221 4.25 -13.49 -19.26
C GLY A 221 5.55 -12.75 -19.65
N PRO A 222 6.64 -13.47 -19.96
CA PRO A 222 7.82 -12.85 -20.56
C PRO A 222 7.52 -12.46 -22.00
N HIS A 223 7.86 -11.22 -22.37
CA HIS A 223 8.11 -10.85 -23.77
C HIS A 223 9.57 -11.13 -24.10
#